data_AF-A0A974TDQ3-F1
#
_entry.id   AF-A0A974TDQ3-F1
#
_cell.length_a   1.000
_cell.length_b   1.000
_cell.length_c   1.000
_cell.angle_alpha   90.00
_cell.angle_beta   90.00
_cell.angle_gamma   90.00
#
_symmetry.space_group_name_H-M   'P 1'
#
loop_
_entity.id
_entity.type
_entity.pdbx_description
1 polymer ?
#
loop_
_entity_poly.entity_id
_entity_poly.type
_entity_poly.pdbx_seq_one_letter_code
_entity_poly.pdbx_strand_id
1 'polypeptide(L)'
;MDGPIIDLGKAANWKVIRKAKKRGYITSEELDRLLPPETATPQQVDDVVNQLTEAGIALVEVEEHLGSHIDPPANSNEPPD
;
A
#
# COMPACT_ATOMS: atom_id res chain seq x y z
N MET A 1 6.66 -28.09 -25.43
CA MET A 1 6.15 -26.70 -25.48
C MET A 1 4.98 -26.64 -24.53
N ASP A 2 5.26 -26.33 -23.26
CA ASP A 2 4.26 -25.93 -22.27
C ASP A 2 5.05 -25.15 -21.21
N GLY A 3 5.19 -23.85 -21.46
CA GLY A 3 5.87 -22.95 -20.53
C GLY A 3 4.83 -22.53 -19.48
N PRO A 4 5.02 -22.84 -18.19
CA PRO A 4 4.13 -22.41 -17.13
C PRO A 4 4.32 -20.91 -16.93
N ILE A 5 3.65 -20.12 -17.78
CA ILE A 5 3.62 -18.68 -17.63
C ILE A 5 2.66 -18.40 -16.48
N ILE A 6 3.29 -18.13 -15.33
CA ILE A 6 2.73 -17.74 -14.04
C ILE A 6 2.44 -18.93 -13.12
N ASP A 7 3.52 -19.54 -12.62
CA ASP A 7 3.54 -20.30 -11.36
C ASP A 7 2.94 -19.49 -10.21
N LEU A 8 1.63 -19.68 -9.99
CA LEU A 8 0.92 -20.07 -8.77
C LEU A 8 1.62 -19.94 -7.39
N GLY A 9 2.38 -18.88 -7.14
CA GLY A 9 2.49 -18.29 -5.79
C GLY A 9 1.21 -17.54 -5.35
N LYS A 10 0.23 -17.43 -6.26
CA LYS A 10 -0.85 -16.42 -6.25
C LYS A 10 -2.10 -16.74 -5.40
N ALA A 11 -2.19 -17.91 -4.76
CA ALA A 11 -3.40 -18.29 -4.02
C ALA A 11 -3.52 -17.60 -2.64
N ALA A 12 -2.41 -17.33 -1.97
CA ALA A 12 -2.39 -16.54 -0.74
C ALA A 12 -2.68 -15.07 -1.05
N ASN A 13 -2.11 -14.57 -2.15
CA ASN A 13 -2.16 -13.16 -2.52
C ASN A 13 -3.58 -12.78 -2.99
N TRP A 14 -4.27 -13.66 -3.73
CA TRP A 14 -5.67 -13.39 -4.11
C TRP A 14 -6.61 -13.24 -2.90
N LYS A 15 -6.37 -13.99 -1.81
CA LYS A 15 -7.22 -13.90 -0.61
C LYS A 15 -7.10 -12.53 0.05
N VAL A 16 -5.90 -11.97 0.10
CA VAL A 16 -5.62 -10.64 0.66
C VAL A 16 -6.29 -9.56 -0.18
N ILE A 17 -6.14 -9.58 -1.52
CA ILE A 17 -6.84 -8.64 -2.42
C ILE A 17 -8.36 -8.71 -2.25
N ARG A 18 -8.93 -9.92 -2.14
CA ARG A 18 -10.38 -10.10 -1.96
C ARG A 18 -10.86 -9.54 -0.63
N LYS A 19 -10.09 -9.70 0.44
CA LYS A 19 -10.41 -9.18 1.78
C LYS A 19 -10.29 -7.65 1.81
N ALA A 20 -9.23 -7.13 1.20
CA ALA A 20 -9.01 -5.69 1.03
C ALA A 20 -10.13 -5.04 0.20
N LYS A 21 -10.52 -5.66 -0.92
CA LYS A 21 -11.63 -5.20 -1.77
C LYS A 21 -12.98 -5.19 -1.07
N LYS A 22 -13.24 -6.14 -0.16
CA LYS A 22 -14.47 -6.16 0.66
C LYS A 22 -14.46 -5.09 1.75
N ARG A 23 -13.28 -4.74 2.25
CA ARG A 23 -13.07 -3.72 3.29
C ARG A 23 -12.96 -2.29 2.72
N GLY A 24 -12.56 -2.15 1.45
CA GLY A 24 -12.24 -0.89 0.81
C GLY A 24 -10.85 -0.35 1.16
N TYR A 25 -9.99 -1.17 1.80
CA TYR A 25 -8.63 -0.78 2.14
C TYR A 25 -7.70 -1.99 2.27
N ILE A 26 -6.40 -1.79 2.01
CA ILE A 26 -5.32 -2.77 2.19
C ILE A 26 -4.24 -2.16 3.08
N THR A 27 -3.60 -2.94 3.96
CA THR A 27 -2.47 -2.44 4.75
C THR A 27 -1.14 -2.56 4.00
N SER A 28 -0.13 -1.76 4.34
CA SER A 28 1.24 -1.94 3.81
C SER A 28 1.76 -3.36 4.02
N GLU A 29 1.48 -3.97 5.18
CA GLU A 29 1.84 -5.37 5.45
C GLU A 29 1.09 -6.36 4.55
N GLU A 30 -0.20 -6.10 4.25
CA GLU A 30 -0.96 -6.90 3.30
C GLU A 30 -0.43 -6.72 1.87
N LEU A 31 -0.07 -5.51 1.46
CA LEU A 31 0.56 -5.22 0.18
C LEU A 31 1.92 -5.92 0.04
N ASP A 32 2.75 -5.91 1.08
CA ASP A 32 4.04 -6.60 1.14
C ASP A 32 3.87 -8.13 1.03
N ARG A 33 2.82 -8.68 1.66
CA ARG A 33 2.43 -10.09 1.48
C ARG A 33 1.96 -10.41 0.05
N LEU A 34 1.35 -9.43 -0.65
CA LEU A 34 0.96 -9.59 -2.06
C LEU A 34 2.17 -9.52 -2.99
N LEU A 35 3.08 -8.61 -2.68
CA LEU A 35 4.22 -8.20 -3.48
C LEU A 35 5.41 -8.00 -2.54
N PRO A 36 6.14 -9.09 -2.23
CA PRO A 36 7.30 -9.02 -1.37
C PRO A 36 8.36 -8.13 -2.02
N PRO A 37 8.96 -7.15 -1.34
CA PRO A 37 9.88 -6.17 -1.92
C PRO A 37 11.16 -6.81 -2.47
N GLU A 38 11.52 -8.01 -2.01
CA GLU A 38 12.62 -8.81 -2.58
C GLU A 38 12.32 -9.33 -4.00
N THR A 39 11.05 -9.42 -4.37
CA THR A 39 10.60 -10.00 -5.65
C THR A 39 9.75 -9.05 -6.48
N ALA A 40 9.20 -8.03 -5.85
CA ALA A 40 8.38 -7.01 -6.45
C ALA A 40 9.26 -5.86 -6.93
N THR A 41 9.11 -5.49 -8.19
CA THR A 41 9.77 -4.29 -8.70
C THR A 41 8.99 -3.04 -8.30
N PRO A 42 9.64 -1.88 -8.16
CA PRO A 42 8.96 -0.62 -7.83
C PRO A 42 7.81 -0.31 -8.79
N GLN A 43 8.00 -0.61 -10.08
CA GLN A 43 6.99 -0.41 -11.12
C GLN A 43 5.77 -1.33 -10.93
N GLN A 44 5.96 -2.55 -10.42
CA GLN A 44 4.84 -3.46 -10.11
C GLN A 44 4.09 -3.03 -8.86
N VAL A 45 4.79 -2.49 -7.87
CA VAL A 45 4.15 -1.92 -6.68
C VAL A 45 3.24 -0.77 -7.08
N ASP A 46 3.76 0.16 -7.90
CA ASP A 46 2.98 1.30 -8.40
C ASP A 46 1.77 0.86 -9.24
N ASP A 47 1.96 -0.10 -10.16
CA ASP A 47 0.88 -0.68 -10.98
C ASP A 47 -0.22 -1.32 -10.12
N VAL A 48 0.16 -2.02 -9.04
CA VAL A 48 -0.81 -2.62 -8.12
C VAL A 48 -1.48 -1.58 -7.23
N VAL A 49 -0.76 -0.58 -6.72
CA VAL A 49 -1.36 0.51 -5.93
C VAL A 49 -2.37 1.30 -6.75
N ASN A 50 -2.07 1.56 -8.03
CA ASN A 50 -3.03 2.18 -8.95
C ASN A 50 -4.26 1.29 -9.19
N GLN A 51 -4.06 0.00 -9.48
CA GLN A 51 -5.18 -0.94 -9.66
C GLN A 51 -6.03 -1.11 -8.40
N LEU A 52 -5.42 -1.06 -7.21
CA LEU A 52 -6.12 -1.11 -5.93
C LEU A 52 -6.96 0.16 -5.75
N THR A 53 -6.38 1.33 -6.02
CA THR A 53 -7.07 2.63 -5.94
C THR A 53 -8.24 2.71 -6.91
N GLU A 54 -8.05 2.28 -8.17
CA GLU A 54 -9.11 2.17 -9.18
C GLU A 54 -10.21 1.17 -8.78
N ALA A 55 -9.85 0.10 -8.05
CA ALA A 55 -10.80 -0.87 -7.52
C ALA A 55 -11.55 -0.37 -6.27
N GLY A 56 -11.28 0.86 -5.80
CA GLY A 56 -11.88 1.44 -4.59
C GLY A 56 -11.25 0.93 -3.29
N ILE A 57 -9.96 0.56 -3.34
CA ILE A 57 -9.20 0.04 -2.20
C ILE A 57 -8.13 1.07 -1.84
N ALA A 58 -8.24 1.68 -0.65
CA ALA A 58 -7.24 2.60 -0.14
C ALA A 58 -6.04 1.85 0.47
N LEU A 59 -4.82 2.25 0.15
CA LEU A 59 -3.63 1.80 0.87
C LEU A 59 -3.58 2.50 2.23
N VAL A 60 -3.47 1.73 3.30
CA VAL A 60 -3.30 2.19 4.67
C VAL A 60 -1.91 1.80 5.13
N GLU A 61 -1.04 2.77 5.30
CA GLU A 61 0.22 2.55 6.00
C GLU A 61 -0.10 2.27 7.47
N VAL A 62 0.20 1.05 7.91
CA VAL A 62 0.22 0.73 9.33
C VAL A 62 1.51 1.35 9.83
N GLU A 63 1.41 2.61 10.22
CA GLU A 63 2.51 3.34 10.83
C GLU A 63 2.92 2.58 12.09
N GLU A 64 3.98 1.77 11.98
CA GLU A 64 4.78 1.38 13.13
C GLU A 64 5.37 2.67 13.67
N HIS A 65 4.61 3.32 14.55
CA HIS A 65 4.88 4.62 15.15
C HIS A 65 6.37 4.75 15.52
N LEU A 66 7.15 5.38 14.65
CA LEU A 66 8.50 5.83 14.96
C LEU A 66 8.65 7.27 14.51
N GLY A 67 8.08 8.14 15.34
CA GLY A 67 8.64 9.43 15.75
C GLY A 67 9.21 10.37 14.68
N SER A 68 8.64 11.57 14.69
CA SER A 68 9.23 12.83 14.21
C SER A 68 8.85 13.26 12.79
N HIS A 69 7.70 13.92 12.68
CA HIS A 69 7.64 15.30 12.17
C HIS A 69 6.27 15.90 12.53
N ILE A 70 6.12 16.33 13.78
CA ILE A 70 5.10 17.33 14.13
C ILE A 70 5.90 18.61 14.32
N ASP A 71 6.06 19.42 13.27
CA ASP A 71 6.37 20.81 13.52
C ASP A 71 5.16 21.44 14.21
N PRO A 72 5.35 22.16 15.32
CA PRO A 72 4.27 22.94 15.88
C PRO A 72 3.80 23.97 14.85
N PRO A 73 2.49 24.26 14.76
CA PRO A 73 2.01 25.29 13.86
C PRO A 73 2.60 26.63 14.32
N ALA A 74 3.41 27.25 13.46
CA ALA A 74 3.79 28.65 13.61
C ALA A 74 2.54 29.52 13.38
N ASN A 75 1.64 29.55 14.36
CA ASN A 75 0.58 30.55 14.42
C ASN A 75 1.19 31.86 14.92
N SER A 76 1.93 32.54 14.04
CA SER A 76 2.23 33.96 14.21
C SER A 76 0.95 34.74 13.93
N ASN A 77 0.13 34.90 14.97
CA ASN A 77 -0.60 36.16 15.10
C ASN A 77 0.46 37.23 15.36
N GLU A 78 1.01 37.79 14.28
CA GLU A 78 1.83 38.99 14.36
C GLU A 78 0.85 40.17 14.60
N PRO A 79 0.94 40.90 15.72
CA PRO A 79 0.19 42.14 15.86
C PRO A 79 0.76 43.18 14.88
N PRO A 80 -0.07 43.92 14.14
CA PRO A 80 0.41 45.07 13.40
C PRO A 80 0.69 46.21 14.39
N ASP A 81 1.94 46.67 14.45
CA ASP A 81 2.29 48.05 14.82
C ASP A 81 3.52 48.50 14.03
#